data_AF-A0A645G7T5-F1
#
_entry.id   AF-A0A645G7T5-F1
#
_cell.length_a   1.000
_cell.length_b   1.000
_cell.length_c   1.000
_cell.angle_alpha   90.00
_cell.angle_beta   90.00
_cell.angle_gamma   90.00
#
_symmetry.space_group_name_H-M   'P 1'
#
loop_
_entity.id
_entity.type
_entity.pdbx_description
1 polymer ?
#
loop_
_entity_poly.entity_id
_entity_poly.type
_entity_poly.pdbx_seq_one_letter_code
_entity_poly.pdbx_strand_id
1 'polypeptide(L)'
;MISTCNQTGEGWLLTGEMIELIEDGVNNIICMQPFGCLPNHITGKGQIKELKRIYKNANIIPIDYDPSASETNQLNRIKLMLSTAFENI
;
A
#
# COMPACT_ATOMS: atom_id res chain seq x y z
N MET A 1 -24.69 -11.74 -13.69
CA MET A 1 -23.49 -11.85 -12.82
C MET A 1 -22.85 -10.48 -12.79
N ILE A 2 -22.61 -9.90 -11.61
CA ILE A 2 -22.09 -8.54 -11.48
C ILE A 2 -20.57 -8.57 -11.68
N SER A 3 -19.98 -7.60 -12.40
CA SER A 3 -18.56 -7.61 -12.77
C SER A 3 -17.63 -7.65 -11.55
N THR A 4 -16.42 -8.19 -11.70
CA THR A 4 -15.40 -8.21 -10.63
C THR A 4 -15.12 -6.80 -10.10
N CYS A 5 -15.06 -5.81 -11.00
CA CYS A 5 -14.94 -4.40 -10.63
C CYS A 5 -16.09 -3.94 -9.71
N ASN A 6 -17.33 -4.33 -10.01
CA ASN A 6 -18.46 -4.02 -9.14
C ASN A 6 -18.40 -4.76 -7.79
N GLN A 7 -17.79 -5.94 -7.72
CA GLN A 7 -17.66 -6.72 -6.47
C GLN A 7 -16.59 -6.16 -5.53
N THR A 8 -15.57 -5.49 -6.07
CA THR A 8 -14.47 -4.90 -5.30
C THR A 8 -14.70 -3.41 -4.98
N GLY A 9 -15.78 -2.82 -5.48
CA GLY A 9 -15.94 -1.37 -5.54
C GLY A 9 -14.79 -0.71 -6.30
N GLU A 10 -14.48 0.54 -5.95
CA GLU A 10 -13.34 1.31 -6.51
C GLU A 10 -11.98 0.86 -5.95
N GLY A 11 -11.90 -0.25 -5.20
CA GLY A 11 -10.65 -0.72 -4.59
C GLY A 11 -9.54 -1.12 -5.55
N TRP A 12 -9.86 -1.37 -6.82
CA TRP A 12 -8.87 -1.62 -7.88
C TRP A 12 -8.07 -0.35 -8.22
N LEU A 13 -8.67 0.83 -8.02
CA LEU A 13 -8.06 2.11 -8.35
C LEU A 13 -6.77 2.32 -7.55
N LEU A 14 -6.80 2.00 -6.25
CA LEU A 14 -5.63 2.11 -5.38
C LEU A 14 -4.43 1.33 -5.91
N THR A 15 -4.64 0.11 -6.39
CA THR A 15 -3.56 -0.68 -7.00
C THR A 15 -3.09 -0.07 -8.32
N GLY A 16 -4.00 0.49 -9.12
CA GLY A 16 -3.68 1.22 -10.34
C GLY A 16 -2.83 2.46 -10.07
N GLU A 17 -3.19 3.27 -9.09
CA GLU A 17 -2.44 4.46 -8.68
C GLU A 17 -1.04 4.09 -8.15
N MET A 18 -0.92 2.99 -7.41
CA MET A 18 0.41 2.49 -7.01
C MET A 18 1.27 2.12 -8.22
N ILE A 19 0.69 1.51 -9.26
CA ILE A 19 1.39 1.16 -10.49
C ILE A 19 1.84 2.42 -11.23
N GLU A 20 0.93 3.38 -11.42
CA GLU A 20 1.22 4.66 -12.07
C GLU A 20 2.38 5.38 -11.37
N LEU A 21 2.35 5.48 -10.03
CA LEU A 21 3.43 6.07 -9.24
C LEU A 21 4.77 5.36 -9.46
N ILE A 22 4.78 4.02 -9.49
CA ILE A 22 6.01 3.25 -9.71
C ILE A 22 6.56 3.49 -11.12
N GLU A 23 5.69 3.56 -12.13
CA GLU A 23 6.05 3.84 -13.52
C GLU A 23 6.60 5.26 -13.70
N ASP A 24 6.12 6.22 -12.89
CA ASP A 24 6.65 7.58 -12.78
C ASP A 24 7.96 7.68 -11.94
N GLY A 25 8.51 6.55 -11.50
CA GLY A 25 9.78 6.47 -10.76
C GLY A 25 9.66 6.58 -9.24
N VAL A 26 8.45 6.63 -8.69
CA VAL A 26 8.20 6.62 -7.25
C VAL A 26 8.22 5.18 -6.72
N ASN A 27 9.41 4.73 -6.35
CA ASN A 27 9.60 3.37 -5.85
C ASN A 27 9.23 3.18 -4.37
N ASN A 28 9.00 4.25 -3.62
CA ASN A 28 8.73 4.19 -2.17
C ASN A 28 7.30 4.68 -1.90
N ILE A 29 6.40 3.78 -1.50
CA ILE A 29 4.96 4.09 -1.32
C ILE A 29 4.51 3.70 0.10
N ILE A 30 3.90 4.67 0.79
CA ILE A 30 3.19 4.42 2.05
C ILE A 30 1.69 4.40 1.74
N CYS A 31 1.06 3.25 1.92
CA CYS A 31 -0.40 3.11 1.82
C CYS A 31 -1.02 3.31 3.20
N MET A 32 -1.63 4.47 3.45
CA MET A 32 -2.33 4.78 4.70
C MET A 32 -3.75 4.21 4.63
N GLN A 33 -4.09 3.33 5.56
CA GLN A 33 -5.34 2.57 5.51
C GLN A 33 -6.16 2.84 6.77
N PRO A 34 -7.37 3.44 6.66
CA PRO A 34 -8.25 3.59 7.80
C PRO A 34 -8.82 2.22 8.19
N PHE A 35 -9.03 2.01 9.48
CA PHE A 35 -9.58 0.77 10.00
C PHE A 35 -10.87 0.36 9.29
N GLY A 36 -10.98 -0.93 8.94
CA GLY A 36 -12.19 -1.51 8.36
C GLY A 36 -12.47 -1.16 6.89
N CYS A 37 -11.60 -0.41 6.21
CA CYS A 37 -11.74 -0.14 4.78
C CYS A 37 -11.42 -1.40 3.96
N LEU A 38 -12.44 -2.20 3.64
CA LEU A 38 -12.31 -3.44 2.87
C LEU A 38 -11.58 -3.26 1.53
N PRO A 39 -11.80 -2.19 0.75
CA PRO A 39 -10.97 -1.90 -0.42
C PRO A 39 -9.46 -1.85 -0.08
N ASN A 40 -9.06 -1.02 0.88
CA ASN A 40 -7.65 -0.92 1.25
C ASN A 40 -7.07 -2.24 1.80
N HIS A 41 -7.84 -2.98 2.59
CA HIS A 41 -7.38 -4.20 3.25
C HIS A 41 -7.33 -5.42 2.31
N ILE A 42 -8.31 -5.57 1.42
CA ILE A 42 -8.43 -6.74 0.54
C ILE A 42 -7.74 -6.48 -0.79
N THR A 43 -8.08 -5.39 -1.48
CA THR A 43 -7.47 -5.11 -2.79
C THR A 43 -6.13 -4.40 -2.63
N GLY A 44 -6.05 -3.32 -1.86
CA GLY A 44 -4.78 -2.59 -1.69
C GLY A 44 -3.66 -3.47 -1.11
N LYS A 45 -3.82 -3.88 0.14
CA LYS A 45 -2.82 -4.67 0.89
C LYS A 45 -2.61 -6.06 0.28
N GLY A 46 -3.66 -6.67 -0.27
CA GLY A 46 -3.57 -7.97 -0.93
C GLY A 46 -2.69 -7.98 -2.18
N GLN A 47 -2.66 -6.87 -2.93
CA GLN A 47 -1.86 -6.77 -4.15
C GLN A 47 -0.38 -6.42 -3.91
N ILE A 48 -0.01 -5.87 -2.74
CA ILE A 48 1.37 -5.42 -2.44
C ILE A 48 2.41 -6.50 -2.72
N LYS A 49 2.14 -7.76 -2.33
CA LYS A 49 3.10 -8.87 -2.53
C LYS A 49 3.36 -9.10 -4.02
N GLU A 50 2.33 -9.00 -4.84
CA GLU A 50 2.41 -9.22 -6.29
C GLU A 50 3.06 -8.02 -6.99
N LEU A 51 2.72 -6.80 -6.58
CA LEU A 51 3.40 -5.59 -7.04
C LEU A 51 4.91 -5.67 -6.80
N LYS A 52 5.35 -6.06 -5.59
CA LYS A 52 6.77 -6.26 -5.29
C LYS A 52 7.41 -7.41 -6.10
N ARG A 53 6.62 -8.39 -6.53
CA ARG A 53 7.10 -9.48 -7.40
C ARG A 53 7.42 -8.96 -8.79
N ILE A 54 6.55 -8.11 -9.34
CA ILE A 54 6.65 -7.53 -10.69
C ILE A 54 7.66 -6.38 -10.70
N TYR A 55 7.52 -5.41 -9.79
CA TYR A 55 8.36 -4.23 -9.64
C TYR A 55 9.36 -4.45 -8.50
N LYS A 56 10.55 -4.95 -8.83
CA LYS A 56 11.57 -5.38 -7.84
C LYS A 56 12.07 -4.26 -6.93
N ASN A 57 12.04 -3.02 -7.42
CA ASN A 57 12.51 -1.86 -6.68
C ASN A 57 11.39 -1.24 -5.81
N ALA A 58 10.15 -1.74 -5.91
CA ALA A 58 9.03 -1.16 -5.19
C ALA A 58 9.09 -1.49 -3.69
N ASN A 59 9.25 -0.45 -2.88
CA ASN A 59 9.17 -0.46 -1.43
C ASN A 59 7.81 0.10 -0.97
N ILE A 60 6.81 -0.79 -0.94
CA ILE A 60 5.44 -0.46 -0.54
C ILE A 60 5.16 -0.97 0.88
N ILE A 61 4.66 -0.13 1.78
CA ILE A 61 4.19 -0.55 3.11
C ILE A 61 2.75 -0.10 3.39
N PRO A 62 1.91 -0.95 4.00
CA PRO A 62 0.63 -0.54 4.55
C PRO A 62 0.78 -0.04 5.99
N ILE A 63 0.08 1.05 6.33
CA ILE A 63 0.00 1.58 7.70
C ILE A 63 -1.47 1.70 8.09
N ASP A 64 -1.85 0.93 9.11
CA ASP A 64 -3.21 0.89 9.64
C ASP A 64 -3.42 2.04 10.64
N TYR A 65 -4.33 2.94 10.31
CA TYR A 65 -4.85 3.98 11.21
C TYR A 65 -6.10 3.42 11.90
N ASP A 66 -5.84 2.68 12.98
CA ASP A 66 -6.83 2.05 13.84
C ASP A 66 -6.76 2.69 15.23
N PRO A 67 -7.89 3.09 15.84
CA PRO A 67 -7.93 3.57 17.23
C PRO A 67 -7.31 2.61 18.25
N SER A 68 -7.25 1.31 17.95
CA SER A 68 -6.62 0.30 18.79
C SER A 68 -5.09 0.21 18.62
N ALA A 69 -4.53 0.78 17.56
CA ALA A 69 -3.10 0.79 17.29
C ALA A 69 -2.42 2.02 17.91
N SER A 70 -1.25 1.82 18.51
CA SER A 70 -0.48 2.94 19.08
C SER A 70 0.13 3.81 17.98
N GLU A 71 0.15 5.12 18.22
CA GLU A 71 0.85 6.10 17.37
C GLU A 71 2.32 5.72 17.18
N THR A 72 2.99 5.26 18.24
CA THR A 72 4.37 4.77 18.20
C THR A 72 4.58 3.66 17.18
N ASN A 73 3.64 2.72 17.04
CA ASN A 73 3.73 1.65 16.04
C ASN A 73 3.63 2.20 14.61
N GLN A 74 2.77 3.19 14.36
CA GLN A 74 2.66 3.84 13.06
C GLN A 74 3.97 4.57 12.72
N LEU A 75 4.49 5.38 13.64
CA LEU A 75 5.74 6.12 13.46
C LEU A 75 6.94 5.19 13.24
N ASN A 76 7.04 4.09 13.99
CA ASN A 76 8.14 3.14 13.82
C ASN A 76 8.11 2.46 12.44
N ARG A 77 6.93 2.14 11.90
CA ARG A 77 6.80 1.59 10.54
C ARG A 77 7.24 2.58 9.48
N ILE A 78 6.86 3.85 9.61
CA ILE A 78 7.31 4.93 8.71
C ILE A 78 8.83 5.06 8.78
N LYS A 79 9.40 5.15 9.99
CA LYS A 79 10.86 5.27 10.19
C LYS A 79 11.64 4.10 9.58
N LEU A 80 11.16 2.87 9.78
CA LEU A 80 11.77 1.68 9.20
C LEU A 80 11.74 1.71 7.67
N MET A 81 10.60 2.08 7.09
CA MET A 81 10.49 2.18 5.63
C MET A 81 11.38 3.28 5.04
N LEU A 82 11.47 4.44 5.71
CA LEU A 82 12.37 5.52 5.31
C LEU A 82 13.84 5.11 5.41
N SER A 83 14.24 4.35 6.45
CA SER A 83 15.60 3.81 6.56
C SER A 83 15.96 2.97 5.33
N THR A 84 15.07 2.06 4.92
CA THR A 84 15.25 1.26 3.69
C THR A 84 15.22 2.14 2.45
N ALA A 85 14.38 3.17 2.40
CA ALA A 85 14.34 4.08 1.26
C ALA A 85 15.67 4.83 1.07
N PHE A 86 16.28 5.32 2.16
CA PHE A 86 17.57 6.03 2.12
C PHE A 86 18.77 5.14 1.84
N GLU A 87 18.73 3.85 2.25
CA GLU A 87 19.79 2.88 1.91
C GLU A 87 19.85 2.53 0.41
N ASN A 88 18.76 2.76 -0.33
CA ASN A 88 18.63 2.44 -1.75
C ASN A 88 18.77 3.68 -2.67
N ILE A 89 19.33 4.79 -2.15
CA ILE A 89 19.73 5.99 -2.90
C ILE A 89 21.23 5.90 -3.21
#